data_AF-A0A352MEM9-F1
#
_entry.id   AF-A0A352MEM9-F1
#
_cell.length_a   1.000
_cell.length_b   1.000
_cell.length_c   1.000
_cell.angle_alpha   90.00
_cell.angle_beta   90.00
_cell.angle_gamma   90.00
#
_symmetry.space_group_name_H-M   'P 1'
#
loop_
_entity.id
_entity.type
_entity.pdbx_description
1 polymer ?
#
loop_
_entity_poly.entity_id
_entity_poly.type
_entity_poly.pdbx_seq_one_letter_code
_entity_poly.pdbx_strand_id
1 'polypeptide(L)' 'PRKIKMSITGRGAASKEQVASMLMRILNFSKIEIKLDATDGLAAALCHFYQTNTPMQEKNYNSWKDFINKNPKRIKQK' A
#
# COMPACT_ATOMS: atom_id res chain seq x y z
N PRO A 1 -6.13 -9.64 3.27
CA PRO A 1 -4.76 -10.05 3.67
C PRO A 1 -3.64 -9.75 2.63
N ARG A 2 -3.83 -9.99 1.33
CA ARG A 2 -2.78 -9.84 0.30
C ARG A 2 -2.15 -8.44 0.24
N LYS A 3 -2.95 -7.37 0.30
CA LYS A 3 -2.46 -5.99 0.31
C LYS A 3 -1.57 -5.70 1.52
N ILE A 4 -1.96 -6.14 2.71
CA ILE A 4 -1.17 -6.00 3.94
C ILE A 4 0.19 -6.69 3.74
N LYS A 5 0.18 -7.97 3.35
CA LYS A 5 1.42 -8.73 3.06
C LYS A 5 2.31 -8.02 2.04
N MET A 6 1.73 -7.51 0.96
CA MET A 6 2.43 -6.74 -0.07
C MET A 6 3.05 -5.45 0.50
N SER A 7 2.29 -4.67 1.27
CA SER A 7 2.75 -3.39 1.82
C SER A 7 3.92 -3.52 2.79
N ILE A 8 4.02 -4.66 3.49
CA ILE A 8 5.05 -4.88 4.51
C ILE A 8 6.25 -5.64 3.92
N THR A 9 6.00 -6.68 3.12
CA THR A 9 7.05 -7.62 2.67
C THR A 9 7.44 -7.45 1.19
N GLY A 10 6.71 -6.65 0.42
CA GLY A 10 6.83 -6.59 -1.03
C GLY A 10 6.29 -7.83 -1.76
N ARG A 11 5.70 -8.81 -1.03
CA ARG A 11 5.15 -10.03 -1.61
C ARG A 11 3.78 -10.36 -1.03
N GLY A 12 2.73 -10.30 -1.85
CA GLY A 12 1.36 -10.61 -1.42
C GLY A 12 1.15 -12.05 -0.90
N ALA A 13 2.04 -12.97 -1.25
CA ALA A 13 2.02 -14.38 -0.84
C ALA A 13 2.85 -14.69 0.42
N ALA A 14 3.41 -13.69 1.11
CA ALA A 14 4.26 -13.91 2.29
C ALA A 14 3.54 -14.65 3.44
N SER A 15 4.29 -15.39 4.26
CA SER A 15 3.77 -16.07 5.46
C SER A 15 3.54 -15.10 6.62
N LYS A 16 2.85 -15.52 7.68
CA LYS A 16 2.62 -14.66 8.87
C LYS A 16 3.94 -14.36 9.59
N GLU A 17 4.84 -15.33 9.63
CA GLU A 17 6.17 -15.24 10.25
C GLU A 17 7.06 -14.25 9.48
N GLN A 18 6.97 -14.26 8.15
CA GLN A 18 7.68 -13.29 7.31
C GLN A 18 7.18 -11.86 7.55
N VAL A 19 5.86 -11.67 7.69
CA VAL A 19 5.27 -10.37 8.04
C VAL A 19 5.74 -9.92 9.43
N ALA A 20 5.68 -10.79 10.44
CA ALA A 20 6.16 -10.50 11.79
C ALA A 20 7.65 -10.12 11.81
N SER A 21 8.49 -10.87 11.08
CA SER A 21 9.92 -10.60 10.94
C SER A 21 10.21 -9.23 10.32
N MET A 22 9.48 -8.88 9.27
CA MET A 22 9.60 -7.56 8.65
C MET A 22 9.13 -6.44 9.57
N LEU A 23 8.01 -6.63 10.28
CA LEU A 23 7.51 -5.62 11.22
C LEU A 23 8.50 -5.32 12.34
N MET A 24 9.14 -6.36 12.90
CA MET A 24 10.23 -6.17 13.88
C MET A 24 11.35 -5.31 13.32
N ARG A 25 11.76 -5.57 12.09
CA ARG A 25 12.86 -4.85 11.43
C ARG A 25 12.48 -3.41 11.05
N ILE A 26 11.22 -3.17 10.70
CA ILE A 26 10.72 -1.84 10.32
C ILE A 26 10.55 -0.95 11.55
N LEU A 27 10.05 -1.50 12.65
CA LEU A 27 9.70 -0.75 13.86
C LEU A 27 10.68 -0.95 15.02
N ASN A 28 11.81 -1.64 14.76
CA ASN A 28 12.92 -1.86 15.70
C ASN A 28 12.51 -2.38 17.08
N PHE A 29 11.65 -3.40 17.14
CA PHE A 29 11.28 -4.07 18.40
C PHE A 29 11.79 -5.51 18.48
N SER A 30 12.02 -5.99 19.71
CA SER A 30 12.63 -7.30 19.96
C SER A 30 11.62 -8.46 19.86
N LYS A 31 12.12 -9.65 19.56
CA LYS A 31 11.35 -10.86 19.21
C LYS A 31 10.54 -11.46 20.37
N ILE A 32 10.78 -11.02 21.60
CA ILE A 32 10.40 -11.75 22.81
C ILE A 32 8.89 -11.65 23.12
N GLU A 33 8.16 -10.68 22.55
CA GLU A 33 6.75 -10.40 22.92
C GLU A 33 5.75 -10.43 21.76
N ILE A 34 6.05 -11.11 20.66
CA ILE A 34 5.11 -11.11 19.52
C ILE A 34 3.99 -12.12 19.72
N LYS A 35 2.85 -11.64 20.21
CA LYS A 35 1.57 -12.30 20.00
C LYS A 35 1.18 -12.13 18.53
N LEU A 36 0.92 -13.23 17.83
CA LEU A 36 0.60 -13.22 16.40
C LEU A 36 -0.63 -12.34 16.11
N ASP A 37 -1.62 -12.31 17.01
CA ASP A 37 -2.81 -11.47 16.85
C ASP A 37 -2.49 -9.97 16.93
N ALA A 38 -1.56 -9.56 17.80
CA ALA A 38 -1.11 -8.17 17.89
C ALA A 38 -0.36 -7.73 16.61
N THR A 39 0.31 -8.68 15.95
CA THR A 39 1.04 -8.45 14.71
C THR A 39 0.11 -8.11 13.55
N ASP A 40 -1.07 -8.76 13.48
CA ASP A 40 -2.06 -8.52 12.43
C ASP A 40 -2.62 -7.08 12.53
N GLY A 41 -2.85 -6.58 13.75
CA GLY A 41 -3.25 -5.19 13.99
C GLY A 41 -2.18 -4.18 13.59
N LEU A 42 -0.93 -4.44 13.98
CA LEU A 42 0.22 -3.61 13.60
C LEU A 42 0.43 -3.57 12.08
N ALA A 43 0.31 -4.72 11.42
CA ALA A 43 0.42 -4.83 9.97
C ALA A 43 -0.67 -4.02 9.26
N ALA A 44 -1.91 -4.06 9.76
CA ALA A 44 -3.02 -3.29 9.21
C ALA A 44 -2.80 -1.78 9.36
N ALA A 45 -2.35 -1.33 10.54
CA ALA A 45 -2.06 0.09 10.81
C ALA A 45 -0.93 0.62 9.91
N LEU A 46 0.19 -0.12 9.80
CA LEU A 46 1.31 0.28 8.97
C LEU A 46 0.96 0.25 7.46
N CYS A 47 0.19 -0.74 7.03
CA CYS A 47 -0.35 -0.82 5.67
C CYS A 47 -1.22 0.41 5.33
N HIS A 48 -2.05 0.87 6.27
CA HIS A 48 -2.83 2.09 6.10
C HIS A 48 -1.94 3.33 6.01
N PHE A 49 -0.98 3.47 6.94
CA PHE A 49 -0.01 4.58 6.93
C PHE A 49 0.75 4.71 5.60
N TYR A 50 1.20 3.59 5.00
CA TYR A 50 1.84 3.63 3.68
C TYR A 50 0.88 4.05 2.57
N GLN A 51 -0.38 3.64 2.63
CA GLN A 51 -1.39 4.05 1.64
C GLN A 51 -1.76 5.53 1.76
N THR A 52 -1.82 6.08 2.98
CA THR A 52 -2.12 7.50 3.19
C THR A 52 -0.98 8.42 2.77
N ASN A 53 0.27 7.95 2.87
CA ASN A 53 1.45 8.73 2.48
C ASN A 53 1.80 8.62 1.00
N THR A 54 1.08 7.80 0.23
CA THR A 54 1.26 7.76 -1.22
C THR A 54 0.48 8.93 -1.82
N PRO A 55 1.10 9.87 -2.57
CA PRO A 55 0.37 10.93 -3.24
C PRO A 55 -0.73 10.28 -4.09
N MET A 56 -1.97 10.75 -3.92
CA MET A 56 -3.15 10.16 -4.54
C MET A 56 -2.88 10.01 -6.04
N GLN A 57 -2.62 8.77 -6.47
CA GLN A 57 -2.23 8.48 -7.84
C GLN A 57 -3.35 8.99 -8.73
N GLU A 58 -3.06 9.97 -9.61
CA GLU A 58 -4.10 10.54 -10.47
C GLU A 58 -4.81 9.42 -11.23
N LYS A 59 -6.12 9.60 -11.43
CA LYS A 59 -6.95 8.58 -12.10
C LYS A 59 -6.35 8.26 -13.46
N ASN A 60 -5.95 7.00 -13.66
CA ASN A 60 -5.53 6.51 -14.96
C ASN A 60 -6.66 6.71 -15.98
N TYR A 61 -6.32 7.20 -17.17
CA TYR A 61 -7.26 7.37 -18.27
C TYR A 61 -7.38 6.04 -19.02
N ASN A 62 -8.61 5.56 -19.21
CA ASN A 62 -8.85 4.26 -19.85
C ASN A 62 -8.85 4.34 -21.39
N SER A 63 -8.87 5.54 -21.96
CA SER A 63 -8.79 5.78 -23.39
C SER A 63 -8.40 7.23 -23.70
N TRP A 64 -7.97 7.48 -24.93
CA TRP A 64 -7.69 8.83 -25.42
C TRP A 64 -8.94 9.75 -25.35
N LYS A 65 -10.13 9.18 -25.56
CA LYS A 65 -11.41 9.90 -25.45
C LYS A 65 -11.72 10.31 -24.01
N ASP A 66 -11.46 9.43 -23.04
CA ASP A 66 -11.60 9.72 -21.61
C ASP A 66 -10.63 10.83 -21.15
N PHE A 67 -9.40 10.82 -21.69
CA PHE A 67 -8.43 11.89 -21.44
C PHE A 67 -8.92 13.25 -21.95
N ILE A 68 -9.36 13.34 -23.22
CA ILE A 68 -9.88 14.58 -23.81
C ILE A 68 -11.07 15.11 -22.98
N ASN A 69 -12.05 14.26 -22.69
CA ASN A 69 -13.27 14.66 -21.97
C ASN A 69 -12.98 15.23 -20.58
N LYS A 70 -11.97 14.68 -19.89
CA LYS A 70 -11.54 15.15 -18.56
C LYS A 70 -10.60 16.36 -18.63
N ASN A 71 -10.06 16.69 -19.80
CA ASN A 71 -9.09 17.77 -20.00
C ASN A 71 -9.52 18.74 -21.13
N PRO A 72 -10.73 19.35 -21.08
CA PRO A 72 -11.25 20.17 -22.18
C PRO A 72 -10.37 21.40 -22.48
N LYS A 73 -9.68 21.94 -21.46
CA LYS A 73 -8.76 23.09 -21.60
C LYS A 73 -7.49 22.78 -22.40
N ARG A 74 -7.16 21.50 -22.61
CA ARG A 74 -5.97 21.07 -23.37
C ARG A 74 -6.26 20.86 -24.86
N ILE A 75 -7.50 21.08 -25.29
CA ILE A 75 -7.91 20.96 -26.69
C ILE A 75 -7.71 22.33 -27.34
N LYS A 76 -6.77 22.41 -28.28
CA LYS A 76 -6.58 23.62 -29.10
C LYS A 76 -7.71 23.66 -30.13
N GLN A 77 -8.69 24.54 -29.95
CA GLN A 77 -9.68 24.78 -31.00
C GLN A 77 -9.05 25.62 -32.11
N LYS A 78 -9.38 25.27 -33.36
CA LYS A 78 -8.96 25.98 -34.56
C LYS A 78 -9.79 27.23 -34.76
#